data_AF-A0A3E1YAR7-F1
#
_entry.id   AF-A0A3E1YAR7-F1
#
_cell.length_a   1.000
_cell.length_b   1.000
_cell.length_c   1.000
_cell.angle_alpha   90.00
_cell.angle_beta   90.00
_cell.angle_gamma   90.00
#
_symmetry.space_group_name_H-M   'P 1'
#
loop_
_entity.id
_entity.type
_entity.pdbx_description
1 polymer ?
#
loop_
_entity_poly.entity_id
_entity_poly.type
_entity_poly.pdbx_seq_one_letter_code
_entity_poly.pdbx_strand_id
1 'polypeptide(L)'
;MDWDELLDPLSPLNENTMQEQMRIVNLQDGLIEAAKKLAAENYPTLSKARPAVKKAIDSVIIKHSINMSVDLSNVISGKAEEDDL
;
A
#
# COMPACT_ATOMS: atom_id res chain seq x y z
N MET A 1 -13.18 -15.27 -16.64
CA MET A 1 -13.08 -14.83 -15.23
C MET A 1 -14.37 -15.29 -14.57
N ASP A 2 -14.29 -16.16 -13.58
CA ASP A 2 -15.47 -16.76 -12.93
C ASP A 2 -15.95 -15.82 -11.81
N TRP A 3 -16.78 -14.85 -12.18
CA TRP A 3 -17.24 -13.79 -11.26
C TRP A 3 -18.11 -14.35 -10.14
N ASP A 4 -18.81 -15.46 -10.36
CA ASP A 4 -19.64 -16.12 -9.35
C ASP A 4 -18.76 -16.77 -8.28
N GLU A 5 -17.64 -17.39 -8.69
CA GLU A 5 -16.66 -17.92 -7.75
C GLU A 5 -15.95 -16.79 -6.99
N LEU A 6 -15.57 -15.68 -7.64
CA LEU A 6 -14.93 -14.54 -6.96
C LEU A 6 -15.84 -13.90 -5.90
N LEU A 7 -17.15 -13.81 -6.17
CA LEU A 7 -18.11 -13.16 -5.29
C LEU A 7 -18.65 -14.09 -4.20
N ASP A 8 -18.47 -15.41 -4.34
CA ASP A 8 -18.81 -16.37 -3.29
C ASP A 8 -17.78 -16.28 -2.14
N PRO A 9 -18.17 -15.84 -0.93
CA PRO A 9 -17.28 -15.73 0.23
C PRO A 9 -16.72 -17.07 0.72
N LEU A 10 -17.28 -18.20 0.26
CA LEU A 10 -16.82 -19.54 0.60
C LEU A 10 -15.92 -20.16 -0.48
N SER A 11 -15.65 -19.45 -1.57
CA SER A 11 -14.81 -19.98 -2.63
C SER A 11 -13.32 -19.85 -2.33
N PRO A 12 -12.49 -20.79 -2.81
CA PRO A 12 -11.04 -20.66 -2.73
C PRO A 12 -10.50 -19.44 -3.49
N LEU A 13 -11.18 -19.02 -4.57
CA LEU A 13 -10.77 -17.86 -5.36
C LEU A 13 -10.94 -16.54 -4.58
N ASN A 14 -12.06 -16.40 -3.86
CA ASN A 14 -12.31 -15.26 -3.01
C ASN A 14 -11.34 -15.24 -1.83
N GLU A 15 -11.13 -16.38 -1.16
CA GLU A 15 -10.18 -16.49 -0.06
C GLU A 15 -8.77 -16.05 -0.48
N ASN A 16 -8.26 -16.56 -1.60
CA ASN A 16 -6.95 -16.17 -2.12
C ASN A 16 -6.88 -14.68 -2.47
N THR A 17 -7.94 -14.14 -3.08
CA THR A 17 -8.02 -12.70 -3.42
C THR A 17 -8.00 -11.84 -2.16
N MET A 18 -8.77 -12.22 -1.14
CA MET A 18 -8.81 -11.54 0.14
C MET A 18 -7.47 -11.60 0.87
N GLN A 19 -6.79 -12.75 0.86
CA GLN A 19 -5.45 -12.88 1.43
C GLN A 19 -4.45 -11.94 0.75
N GLU A 20 -4.50 -11.83 -0.58
CA GLU A 20 -3.63 -10.91 -1.33
C GLU A 20 -3.94 -9.45 -1.00
N GLN A 21 -5.21 -9.07 -0.96
CA GLN A 21 -5.62 -7.72 -0.55
C GLN A 21 -5.15 -7.39 0.87
N MET A 22 -5.27 -8.32 1.81
CA MET A 22 -4.77 -8.13 3.18
C MET A 22 -3.25 -7.95 3.22
N ARG A 23 -2.48 -8.69 2.42
CA ARG A 23 -1.02 -8.50 2.33
C ARG A 23 -0.66 -7.10 1.82
N ILE A 24 -1.35 -6.64 0.78
CA ILE A 24 -1.14 -5.30 0.22
C ILE A 24 -1.45 -4.23 1.27
N VAL A 25 -2.57 -4.33 1.96
CA VAL A 25 -2.95 -3.37 3.02
C VAL A 25 -1.93 -3.36 4.16
N ASN A 26 -1.51 -4.54 4.64
CA ASN A 26 -0.49 -4.63 5.70
C ASN A 26 0.84 -3.98 5.28
N LEU A 27 1.24 -4.16 4.02
CA LEU A 27 2.43 -3.53 3.46
C LEU A 27 2.27 -2.00 3.39
N GLN A 28 1.11 -1.49 2.96
CA GLN A 28 0.82 -0.06 2.94
C GLN A 28 0.95 0.56 4.32
N ASP A 29 0.32 -0.04 5.32
CA ASP A 29 0.35 0.45 6.71
C ASP A 29 1.79 0.47 7.25
N GLY A 30 2.57 -0.60 7.01
CA GLY A 30 3.98 -0.66 7.38
C GLY A 30 4.84 0.41 6.71
N LEU A 31 4.63 0.66 5.42
CA LEU A 31 5.33 1.72 4.69
C LEU A 31 4.97 3.11 5.21
N ILE A 32 3.69 3.36 5.51
CA ILE A 32 3.22 4.63 6.06
C ILE A 32 3.87 4.88 7.43
N GLU A 33 3.86 3.89 8.32
CA GLU A 33 4.48 4.03 9.65
C GLU A 33 5.98 4.28 9.55
N ALA A 34 6.70 3.50 8.73
CA ALA A 34 8.13 3.65 8.52
C ALA A 34 8.48 5.02 7.94
N ALA A 35 7.74 5.49 6.95
CA ALA A 35 7.96 6.80 6.33
C ALA A 35 7.70 7.96 7.31
N LYS A 36 6.65 7.87 8.13
CA LYS A 36 6.37 8.87 9.17
C LYS A 36 7.48 8.93 10.22
N LYS A 37 7.95 7.77 10.67
CA LYS A 37 9.07 7.67 11.62
C LYS A 37 10.34 8.28 11.03
N LEU A 38 10.69 7.90 9.80
CA LEU A 38 11.87 8.41 9.11
C LEU A 38 11.80 9.93 8.89
N ALA A 39 10.62 10.46 8.53
CA ALA A 39 10.41 11.89 8.39
C ALA A 39 10.59 12.63 9.73
N ALA A 40 10.09 12.09 10.84
CA ALA A 40 10.25 12.69 12.16
C ALA A 40 11.71 12.70 12.63
N GLU A 41 12.47 11.63 12.34
CA GLU A 41 13.89 11.50 12.67
C GLU A 41 14.77 12.48 11.87
N ASN A 42 14.50 12.64 10.57
CA ASN A 42 15.31 13.48 9.68
C ASN A 42 14.88 14.94 9.64
N TYR A 43 13.62 15.24 9.98
CA TYR A 43 13.08 16.60 10.01
C TYR A 43 12.42 16.92 11.38
N PRO A 44 13.21 17.16 12.45
CA PRO A 44 12.67 17.41 13.80
C PRO A 44 11.75 18.63 13.90
N THR A 45 11.91 19.58 12.97
CA THR A 45 11.07 20.78 12.84
C THR A 45 9.61 20.46 12.50
N LEU A 46 9.32 19.25 11.98
CA LEU A 46 7.96 18.79 11.71
C LEU A 46 7.09 18.74 12.96
N SER A 47 7.68 18.51 14.15
CA SER A 47 6.94 18.56 15.42
C SER A 47 6.22 19.92 15.62
N LYS A 48 6.86 21.01 15.18
CA LYS A 48 6.38 22.40 15.28
C LYS A 48 5.70 22.89 14.00
N ALA A 49 5.60 22.06 12.97
CA ALA A 49 4.98 22.44 11.72
C ALA A 49 3.48 22.74 11.90
N ARG A 50 2.98 23.68 11.09
CA ARG A 50 1.55 24.03 11.06
C ARG A 50 0.73 22.79 10.68
N PRO A 51 -0.51 22.64 11.18
CA PRO A 51 -1.37 21.50 10.85
C PRO A 51 -1.52 21.24 9.34
N ALA A 52 -1.58 22.30 8.52
CA ALA A 52 -1.65 22.18 7.06
C ALA A 52 -0.42 21.49 6.45
N VAL A 53 0.78 21.77 6.99
CA VAL A 53 2.02 21.15 6.53
C VAL A 53 2.07 19.68 6.95
N LYS A 54 1.66 19.37 8.19
CA LYS A 54 1.56 17.97 8.66
C LYS A 54 0.62 17.16 7.79
N LYS A 55 -0.57 17.70 7.48
CA LYS A 55 -1.55 17.06 6.60
C LYS A 55 -1.01 16.86 5.17
N ALA A 56 -0.29 17.84 4.64
CA ALA A 56 0.32 17.72 3.31
C ALA A 56 1.37 16.60 3.28
N ILE A 57 2.21 16.50 4.31
CA ILE A 57 3.20 15.43 4.45
C ILE A 57 2.52 14.07 4.59
N ASP A 58 1.51 13.95 5.45
CA ASP A 58 0.74 12.71 5.59
C ASP A 58 0.15 12.28 4.25
N SER A 59 -0.38 13.22 3.47
CA SER A 59 -0.98 12.94 2.15
C SER A 59 0.08 12.44 1.14
N VAL A 60 1.28 13.03 1.15
CA VAL A 60 2.40 12.58 0.31
C VAL A 60 2.85 11.18 0.70
N ILE A 61 3.04 10.93 2.01
CA ILE A 61 3.45 9.62 2.53
C ILE A 61 2.43 8.55 2.11
N ILE A 62 1.14 8.78 2.39
CA ILE A 62 0.09 7.81 2.06
C ILE A 62 0.08 7.51 0.56
N LYS A 63 0.08 8.54 -0.30
CA LYS A 63 0.05 8.37 -1.75
C LYS A 63 1.21 7.50 -2.25
N HIS A 64 2.43 7.79 -1.79
CA HIS A 64 3.61 7.07 -2.26
C HIS A 64 3.73 5.66 -1.67
N SER A 65 3.30 5.45 -0.42
CA SER A 65 3.24 4.11 0.17
C SER A 65 2.23 3.21 -0.55
N ILE A 66 1.07 3.74 -0.96
CA ILE A 66 0.10 3.00 -1.77
C ILE A 66 0.72 2.57 -3.09
N ASN A 67 1.27 3.52 -3.87
CA ASN A 67 1.88 3.20 -5.16
C ASN A 67 3.00 2.16 -5.02
N MET A 68 3.90 2.36 -4.04
CA MET A 68 5.00 1.43 -3.79
C MET A 68 4.50 0.04 -3.39
N SER A 69 3.43 -0.07 -2.61
CA SER A 69 2.86 -1.37 -2.24
C SER A 69 2.29 -2.13 -3.45
N VAL A 70 1.68 -1.40 -4.39
CA VAL A 70 1.13 -1.96 -5.63
C VAL A 70 2.27 -2.41 -6.54
N ASP A 71 3.28 -1.57 -6.72
CA ASP A 71 4.47 -1.89 -7.52
C ASP A 71 5.17 -3.15 -6.97
N LEU A 72 5.34 -3.23 -5.65
CA LEU A 72 5.92 -4.41 -4.99
C LEU A 72 5.05 -5.66 -5.19
N SER A 73 3.73 -5.57 -5.04
CA SER A 73 2.83 -6.70 -5.28
C SER A 73 2.88 -7.18 -6.74
N ASN A 74 2.94 -6.25 -7.70
CA ASN A 74 3.06 -6.58 -9.13
C ASN A 74 4.37 -7.31 -9.45
N VAL A 75 5.50 -6.83 -8.91
CA VAL A 75 6.81 -7.47 -9.07
C VAL A 75 6.83 -8.85 -8.41
N ILE A 76 6.33 -8.98 -7.18
CA ILE A 76 6.30 -10.25 -6.44
C ILE A 76 5.40 -11.27 -7.14
N SER A 77 4.28 -10.82 -7.70
CA SER A 77 3.32 -11.67 -8.40
C SER A 77 3.75 -12.03 -9.84
N GLY A 78 4.88 -11.51 -10.33
CA GLY A 78 5.34 -11.72 -11.70
C GLY A 78 4.53 -10.96 -12.76
N LYS A 79 3.57 -10.11 -12.36
CA LYS A 79 2.72 -9.32 -13.27
C LYS A 79 3.46 -8.14 -13.90
N ALA A 80 4.63 -7.79 -13.37
CA ALA A 80 5.46 -6.70 -13.89
C ALA A 80 6.13 -7.05 -15.25
N GLU A 81 6.23 -8.33 -15.62
CA GLU A 81 6.86 -8.77 -16.87
C GLU A 81 5.86 -9.00 -18.03
N GLU A 82 4.55 -9.00 -17.76
CA GLU A 82 3.52 -9.25 -18.79
C GLU A 82 3.15 -8.00 -19.60
N ASP A 83 3.44 -6.79 -19.11
CA ASP A 83 3.13 -5.52 -19.80
C ASP A 83 4.17 -5.11 -20.88
N ASP A 84 5.30 -5.84 -20.99
CA ASP A 84 6.40 -5.58 -21.95
C ASP A 84 6.43 -6.55 -23.17
N LEU A 85 5.41 -7.39 -23.37
CA LEU A 85 5.26 -8.33 -24.51
C LEU A 85 3.99 -8.05 -25.34
#